data_AF-A0A9P3M2N6-F1
#
_entry.id   AF-A0A9P3M2N6-F1
#
_cell.length_a   1.000
_cell.length_b   1.000
_cell.length_c   1.000
_cell.angle_alpha   90.00
_cell.angle_beta   90.00
_cell.angle_gamma   90.00
#
_symmetry.space_group_name_H-M   'P 1'
#
loop_
_entity.id
_entity.type
_entity.pdbx_description
1 polymer ?
#
loop_
_entity_poly.entity_id
_entity_poly.type
_entity_poly.pdbx_seq_one_letter_code
_entity_poly.pdbx_strand_id
1 'polypeptide(L)'
;MPSIRLTLVNNAKQTQRSAVILKIDESSASEALNDILTLAKNKLRLKKAKTLYLNHGVVLSDPLWLTNGNVAQDSLIYISCGEGYVGQTKPEGAESASVSGAATPSGEEEGESGNAGLDFASLLINSEISASISILAKKSYVDPDANAQLNRTAMLPGMRRVVGQPDLHPGNQYPIGATFITQKFIYPALIGNDIGCGMAVYKTRLSSEIKPQKIVDKLHHLEGKWTEGDPHAFLISQLGEEHSETGKAHLDQLGTLGGGNHFAEFVVIEKLVDQELCDSFGLVDSKTYLIVHSGSRKFGQAVLESSNASQTKAEKKLTGIDVESQLGQAYLKQHDLACAWARTNRELIAHRVLHRLNAEQDAEKILDIWHNNVQEKMIESVDPQRPCWIHRKGAAPSDRGLVVIPGSRGHFSYLVMPHGDQEKNGFSLAHGAGRLLPRAKALQKRPQQSKQASISALQTTNLGSSVICEDSDLLFEEQPDAYKDITDVIEDLSPFVKIVAVLRPICTYKMRKE
;
A
#
# COMPACT_ATOMS: atom_id res chain seq x y z
N MET A 1 22.72 31.39 8.45
CA MET A 1 23.21 30.11 9.02
C MET A 1 22.10 29.09 8.89
N PRO A 2 22.32 27.97 8.18
CA PRO A 2 21.33 26.92 8.11
C PRO A 2 21.09 26.36 9.52
N SER A 3 19.82 26.31 9.92
CA SER A 3 19.42 25.71 11.19
C SER A 3 18.84 24.33 10.93
N ILE A 4 19.38 23.30 11.56
CA ILE A 4 18.83 21.95 11.51
C ILE A 4 17.88 21.72 12.68
N ARG A 5 16.72 21.13 12.41
CA ARG A 5 15.79 20.66 13.43
C ARG A 5 16.05 19.17 13.66
N LEU A 6 16.28 18.78 14.91
CA LEU A 6 16.48 17.40 15.32
C LEU A 6 15.48 17.03 16.40
N THR A 7 15.19 15.73 16.52
CA THR A 7 14.43 15.20 17.65
C THR A 7 15.34 14.34 18.51
N LEU A 8 15.57 14.80 19.74
CA LEU A 8 16.32 14.07 20.75
C LEU A 8 15.42 13.02 21.38
N VAL A 9 15.86 11.77 21.44
CA VAL A 9 15.10 10.63 21.99
C VAL A 9 15.90 9.99 23.12
N ASN A 10 15.26 9.73 24.25
CA ASN A 10 15.88 8.94 25.31
C ASN A 10 16.06 7.49 24.82
N ASN A 11 17.30 7.03 24.73
CA ASN A 11 17.62 5.70 24.21
C ASN A 11 16.99 4.58 25.04
N ALA A 12 17.05 4.67 26.38
CA ALA A 12 16.42 3.69 27.27
C ALA A 12 14.87 3.78 27.26
N LYS A 13 14.31 4.99 27.09
CA LYS A 13 12.87 5.23 27.06
C LYS A 13 12.48 5.92 25.76
N GLN A 14 12.41 5.12 24.70
CA GLN A 14 12.16 5.50 23.29
C GLN A 14 10.90 6.35 23.04
N THR A 15 10.02 6.44 24.03
CA THR A 15 8.80 7.26 24.06
C THR A 15 9.04 8.72 24.49
N GLN A 16 10.15 9.01 25.17
CA GLN A 16 10.48 10.37 25.62
C GLN A 16 11.30 11.08 24.54
N ARG A 17 10.71 12.12 23.93
CA ARG A 17 11.29 12.85 22.80
C ARG A 17 11.23 14.35 23.00
N SER A 18 12.17 15.09 22.42
CA SER A 18 12.14 16.55 22.43
C SER A 18 12.78 17.12 21.18
N ALA A 19 12.07 18.01 20.49
CA ALA A 19 12.61 18.72 19.35
C ALA A 19 13.60 19.82 19.79
N VAL A 20 14.69 19.93 19.04
CA VAL A 20 15.71 20.97 19.19
C VAL A 20 16.07 21.54 17.84
N ILE A 21 16.49 22.80 17.83
CA ILE A 21 16.97 23.48 16.64
C ILE A 21 18.41 23.86 16.92
N LEU A 22 19.32 23.43 16.06
CA LEU A 22 20.74 23.72 16.15
C LEU A 22 21.12 24.66 15.00
N LYS A 23 21.95 25.65 15.31
CA LYS A 23 22.62 26.46 14.29
C LYS A 23 23.99 25.84 14.07
N ILE A 24 24.29 25.44 12.85
CA ILE A 24 25.56 24.81 12.51
C ILE A 24 26.33 25.77 11.59
N ASP A 25 27.58 26.05 11.92
CA ASP A 25 28.57 26.59 11.00
C ASP A 25 29.66 25.54 10.72
N GLU A 26 30.42 25.70 9.63
CA GLU A 26 31.45 24.74 9.21
C GLU A 26 32.62 24.63 10.19
N SER A 27 32.77 25.58 11.13
CA SER A 27 33.81 25.60 12.16
C SER A 27 33.37 25.08 13.54
N SER A 28 32.06 24.83 13.76
CA SER A 28 31.47 24.62 15.09
C SER A 28 30.90 23.22 15.35
N ALA A 29 31.18 22.22 14.50
CA ALA A 29 30.55 20.89 14.60
C ALA A 29 30.76 20.23 15.99
N SER A 30 31.98 20.32 16.53
CA SER A 30 32.32 19.80 17.87
C SER A 30 31.58 20.53 19.00
N GLU A 31 31.30 21.82 18.85
CA GLU A 31 30.53 22.61 19.82
C GLU A 31 29.05 22.21 19.79
N ALA A 32 28.51 22.00 18.58
CA ALA A 32 27.13 21.55 18.38
C ALA A 32 26.86 20.17 19.01
N LEU A 33 27.85 19.26 19.05
CA LEU A 33 27.73 17.97 19.74
C LEU A 33 27.54 18.16 21.26
N ASN A 34 28.33 19.06 21.86
CA ASN A 34 28.23 19.39 23.28
C ASN A 34 26.89 20.08 23.62
N ASP A 35 26.39 20.91 22.71
CA ASP A 35 25.07 21.53 22.83
C ASP A 35 23.95 20.49 22.81
N ILE A 36 24.01 19.49 21.93
CA ILE A 36 23.04 18.39 21.89
C ILE A 36 23.03 17.64 23.23
N LEU A 37 24.21 17.27 23.75
CA LEU A 37 24.31 16.57 25.03
C LEU A 37 23.77 17.40 26.20
N THR A 38 24.01 18.71 26.18
CA THR A 38 23.50 19.66 27.19
C THR A 38 21.99 19.82 27.10
N LEU A 39 21.45 19.95 25.88
CA LEU A 39 20.01 20.01 25.63
C LEU A 39 19.32 18.71 26.02
N ALA A 40 19.94 17.55 25.80
CA ALA A 40 19.41 16.27 26.23
C ALA A 40 19.35 16.16 27.77
N LYS A 41 20.39 16.63 28.49
CA LYS A 41 20.39 16.70 29.97
C LYS A 41 19.20 17.51 30.49
N ASN A 42 18.93 18.66 29.87
CA ASN A 42 17.89 19.59 30.31
C ASN A 42 16.48 19.17 29.88
N LYS A 43 16.27 18.85 28.60
CA LYS A 43 14.96 18.56 28.03
C LYS A 43 14.48 17.12 28.27
N LEU A 44 15.40 16.15 28.29
CA LEU A 44 15.08 14.74 28.55
C LEU A 44 15.36 14.31 29.99
N ARG A 45 15.87 15.23 30.85
CA ARG A 45 16.24 14.97 32.26
C ARG A 45 17.30 13.86 32.43
N LEU A 46 18.19 13.71 31.44
CA LEU A 46 19.22 12.67 31.40
C LEU A 46 20.51 13.12 32.09
N LYS A 47 20.67 12.86 33.40
CA LYS A 47 21.82 13.35 34.19
C LYS A 47 23.20 12.88 33.71
N LYS A 48 23.28 11.80 32.92
CA LYS A 48 24.53 11.17 32.46
C LYS A 48 24.62 11.03 30.93
N ALA A 49 23.89 11.84 30.16
CA ALA A 49 23.95 11.80 28.69
C ALA A 49 25.41 11.84 28.20
N LYS A 50 25.83 10.78 27.51
CA LYS A 50 27.23 10.55 27.13
C LYS A 50 27.40 10.06 25.69
N THR A 51 26.49 9.22 25.21
CA THR A 51 26.59 8.62 23.88
C THR A 51 25.40 9.01 23.03
N LEU A 52 25.67 9.32 21.77
CA LEU A 52 24.68 9.68 20.76
C LEU A 52 24.63 8.56 19.73
N TYR A 53 23.42 8.14 19.38
CA TYR A 53 23.19 7.18 18.31
C TYR A 53 22.29 7.78 17.25
N LEU A 54 22.60 7.51 15.99
CA LEU A 54 21.61 7.62 14.93
C LEU A 54 20.67 6.40 15.01
N ASN A 55 19.56 6.44 14.27
CA ASN A 55 18.67 5.28 14.18
C ASN A 55 19.48 4.02 13.81
N HIS A 56 19.12 2.88 14.41
CA HIS A 56 19.79 1.58 14.27
C HIS A 56 21.13 1.39 15.00
N GLY A 57 21.49 2.28 15.91
CA GLY A 57 22.59 2.07 16.87
C GLY A 57 23.98 2.46 16.38
N VAL A 58 24.06 3.22 15.28
CA VAL A 58 25.31 3.83 14.83
C VAL A 58 25.73 4.89 15.83
N VAL A 59 26.90 4.71 16.45
CA VAL A 59 27.47 5.70 17.38
C VAL A 59 27.90 6.92 16.59
N LEU A 60 27.41 8.09 17.00
CA LEU A 60 27.78 9.39 16.45
C LEU A 60 28.93 9.96 17.28
N SER A 61 30.15 9.52 16.98
CA SER A 61 31.39 9.96 17.65
C SER A 61 32.09 11.12 16.93
N ASP A 62 31.98 11.21 15.61
CA ASP A 62 32.59 12.25 14.78
C ASP A 62 31.59 13.36 14.42
N PRO A 63 31.75 14.61 14.92
CA PRO A 63 30.82 15.70 14.67
C PRO A 63 30.56 16.05 13.19
N LEU A 64 31.40 15.59 12.26
CA LEU A 64 31.23 15.83 10.81
C LEU A 64 29.90 15.29 10.23
N TRP A 65 29.19 14.40 10.94
CA TRP A 65 27.83 13.97 10.54
C TRP A 65 26.82 15.14 10.46
N LEU A 66 27.07 16.23 11.20
CA LEU A 66 26.24 17.43 11.21
C LEU A 66 26.38 18.26 9.92
N THR A 67 27.54 18.18 9.26
CA THR A 67 27.90 19.00 8.10
C THR A 67 27.91 18.21 6.79
N ASN A 68 28.10 16.88 6.83
CA ASN A 68 28.26 16.03 5.64
C ASN A 68 26.94 15.42 5.11
N GLY A 69 25.78 15.91 5.54
CA GLY A 69 24.47 15.48 5.02
C GLY A 69 23.95 14.12 5.51
N ASN A 70 24.64 13.49 6.46
CA ASN A 70 24.23 12.21 7.06
C ASN A 70 23.01 12.31 7.98
N VAL A 71 22.60 13.53 8.35
CA VAL A 71 21.44 13.81 9.19
C VAL A 71 20.59 14.89 8.52
N ALA A 72 19.37 14.52 8.15
CA ALA A 72 18.40 15.40 7.50
C ALA A 72 17.53 16.15 8.53
N GLN A 73 16.74 17.11 8.05
CA GLN A 73 15.75 17.80 8.88
C GLN A 73 14.80 16.81 9.57
N ASP A 74 14.53 17.05 10.84
CA ASP A 74 13.69 16.23 11.73
C ASP A 74 14.22 14.82 12.05
N SER A 75 15.51 14.55 11.82
CA SER A 75 16.15 13.28 12.18
C SER A 75 16.08 12.97 13.68
N LEU A 76 15.99 11.67 14.00
CA LEU A 76 15.99 11.17 15.37
C LEU A 76 17.41 10.89 15.84
N ILE A 77 17.81 11.52 16.96
CA ILE A 77 19.08 11.27 17.63
C ILE A 77 18.77 10.66 18.99
N TYR A 78 19.30 9.47 19.25
CA TYR A 78 19.09 8.72 20.49
C TYR A 78 20.21 8.99 21.47
N ILE A 79 19.87 9.36 22.70
CA ILE A 79 20.82 9.75 23.74
C ILE A 79 20.84 8.70 24.82
N SER A 80 22.02 8.14 25.04
CA SER A 80 22.30 7.14 26.06
C SER A 80 23.06 7.72 27.25
N CYS A 81 22.80 7.16 28.43
CA CYS A 81 23.49 7.46 29.69
C CYS A 81 24.63 6.47 30.01
N GLY A 82 25.00 5.62 29.06
CA GLY A 82 26.01 4.57 29.21
C GLY A 82 25.50 3.18 28.82
N GLU A 83 24.22 3.03 28.52
CA GLU A 83 23.65 1.81 27.96
C GLU A 83 23.88 1.71 26.44
N GLY A 84 23.94 0.49 25.90
CA GLY A 84 23.96 0.27 24.45
C GLY A 84 22.68 0.75 23.78
N TYR A 85 22.67 0.87 22.46
CA TYR A 85 21.46 1.21 21.72
C TYR A 85 20.36 0.16 21.96
N VAL A 86 19.18 0.61 22.41
CA VAL A 86 18.08 -0.29 22.81
C VAL A 86 17.08 -0.52 21.67
N GLY A 87 17.19 0.22 20.57
CA GLY A 87 16.39 -0.03 19.36
C GLY A 87 16.93 -1.20 18.53
N GLN A 88 16.26 -1.52 17.41
CA GLN A 88 16.74 -2.59 16.51
C GLN A 88 18.10 -2.21 15.90
N THR A 89 19.16 -2.93 16.28
CA THR A 89 20.53 -2.75 15.78
C THR A 89 20.78 -3.46 14.44
N LYS A 90 21.67 -2.91 13.62
CA LYS A 90 22.29 -3.62 12.48
C LYS A 90 23.41 -4.54 13.01
N PRO A 91 23.71 -5.72 12.41
CA PRO A 91 24.81 -6.57 12.87
C PRO A 91 26.18 -5.89 12.65
N GLU A 92 27.08 -6.03 13.63
CA GLU A 92 28.42 -5.41 13.65
C GLU A 92 29.38 -6.04 12.63
N GLY A 93 30.10 -5.20 11.89
CA GLY A 93 31.14 -5.60 10.95
C GLY A 93 31.50 -4.53 9.92
N ALA A 94 31.91 -3.33 10.37
CA ALA A 94 32.63 -2.34 9.55
C ALA A 94 33.14 -1.21 10.45
N GLU A 95 34.33 -1.38 11.05
CA GLU A 95 35.12 -0.24 11.51
C GLU A 95 36.12 0.17 10.43
N SER A 96 36.26 1.48 10.29
CA SER A 96 37.10 2.23 9.38
C SER A 96 38.60 2.01 9.62
N ALA A 97 39.35 1.80 8.55
CA ALA A 97 40.81 1.81 8.56
C ALA A 97 41.36 3.20 8.93
N SER A 98 42.33 3.22 9.85
CA SER A 98 43.33 4.29 9.95
C SER A 98 44.74 3.68 9.89
N VAL A 99 45.64 4.47 9.31
CA VAL A 99 47.00 4.13 8.83
C VAL A 99 47.97 3.84 9.98
N SER A 100 48.79 2.77 9.88
CA SER A 100 50.27 2.81 10.06
C SER A 100 50.93 1.41 10.19
N GLY A 101 52.10 1.25 9.54
CA GLY A 101 53.32 0.68 10.16
C GLY A 101 53.56 -0.84 10.19
N ALA A 102 54.29 -1.33 9.19
CA ALA A 102 55.32 -2.39 9.16
C ALA A 102 55.41 -3.47 10.28
N ALA A 103 55.40 -4.75 9.89
CA ALA A 103 56.51 -5.73 10.03
C ALA A 103 56.09 -7.17 9.64
N THR A 104 56.86 -7.80 8.76
CA THR A 104 56.99 -9.26 8.54
C THR A 104 57.64 -9.96 9.76
N PRO A 105 57.47 -11.28 10.05
CA PRO A 105 57.79 -12.36 9.08
C PRO A 105 57.07 -13.74 9.17
N SER A 106 57.20 -14.47 8.04
CA SER A 106 57.53 -15.91 7.84
C SER A 106 56.66 -17.08 8.34
N GLY A 107 56.43 -18.03 7.42
CA GLY A 107 56.12 -19.46 7.60
C GLY A 107 54.62 -19.77 7.62
N GLU A 108 54.06 -20.83 7.02
CA GLU A 108 54.52 -21.95 6.19
C GLU A 108 53.26 -22.53 5.49
N GLU A 109 53.46 -23.35 4.46
CA GLU A 109 52.44 -23.87 3.53
C GLU A 109 51.45 -24.88 4.13
N GLU A 110 50.31 -25.05 3.44
CA GLU A 110 49.39 -26.22 3.28
C GLU A 110 47.96 -25.66 3.19
N GLY A 111 47.05 -25.95 2.25
CA GLY A 111 46.84 -27.08 1.36
C GLY A 111 45.32 -27.32 1.29
N GLU A 112 44.74 -27.19 0.09
CA GLU A 112 43.46 -27.76 -0.38
C GLU A 112 42.06 -27.12 -0.17
N SER A 113 41.38 -27.14 -1.32
CA SER A 113 39.94 -27.36 -1.58
C SER A 113 39.03 -26.13 -1.67
N GLY A 114 38.53 -25.95 -2.90
CA GLY A 114 37.66 -24.86 -3.28
C GLY A 114 36.26 -24.98 -2.69
N ASN A 115 35.76 -23.84 -2.24
CA ASN A 115 34.35 -23.56 -2.14
C ASN A 115 34.20 -22.11 -2.57
N ALA A 116 33.66 -21.85 -3.76
CA ALA A 116 33.35 -20.50 -4.23
C ALA A 116 32.12 -19.99 -3.45
N GLY A 117 32.34 -19.72 -2.16
CA GLY A 117 31.41 -19.00 -1.32
C GLY A 117 31.35 -17.56 -1.81
N LEU A 118 30.16 -17.14 -2.23
CA LEU A 118 29.89 -15.74 -2.53
C LEU A 118 30.23 -14.89 -1.30
N ASP A 119 31.25 -14.05 -1.43
CA ASP A 119 31.72 -13.15 -0.39
C ASP A 119 30.67 -12.06 -0.10
N PHE A 120 29.93 -12.25 0.98
CA PHE A 120 28.88 -11.34 1.47
C PHE A 120 29.41 -9.94 1.84
N ALA A 121 30.71 -9.76 2.05
CA ALA A 121 31.28 -8.44 2.33
C ALA A 121 31.24 -7.53 1.09
N SER A 122 31.37 -8.12 -0.11
CA SER A 122 31.36 -7.37 -1.38
C SER A 122 29.97 -6.87 -1.81
N LEU A 123 28.89 -7.50 -1.32
CA LEU A 123 27.50 -7.12 -1.64
C LEU A 123 26.90 -6.08 -0.69
N LEU A 124 27.54 -5.82 0.45
CA LEU A 124 27.10 -4.85 1.46
C LEU A 124 27.80 -3.48 1.37
N ILE A 125 28.70 -3.31 0.40
CA ILE A 125 29.38 -2.03 0.10
C ILE A 125 29.08 -1.65 -1.35
N ASN A 126 27.81 -1.41 -1.65
CA ASN A 126 27.42 -0.40 -2.62
C ASN A 126 26.43 0.52 -1.92
N SER A 127 26.97 1.52 -1.24
CA SER A 127 26.28 2.65 -0.60
C SER A 127 25.66 3.63 -1.61
N GLU A 128 25.23 3.14 -2.77
CA GLU A 128 24.74 3.98 -3.85
C GLU A 128 23.28 3.67 -4.12
N ILE A 129 22.43 4.34 -3.33
CA ILE A 129 21.12 4.92 -3.66
C ILE A 129 20.17 4.78 -2.48
N SER A 130 20.06 5.86 -1.70
CA SER A 130 18.96 6.05 -0.76
C SER A 130 17.68 6.18 -1.59
N ALA A 131 16.67 5.34 -1.31
CA ALA A 131 15.42 5.42 -2.03
C ALA A 131 14.78 6.80 -1.85
N SER A 132 14.35 7.44 -2.94
CA SER A 132 13.65 8.71 -2.82
C SER A 132 12.27 8.49 -2.20
N ILE A 133 11.90 9.33 -1.23
CA ILE A 133 10.60 9.28 -0.56
C ILE A 133 9.77 10.49 -0.99
N SER A 134 8.53 10.26 -1.40
CA SER A 134 7.56 11.31 -1.68
C SER A 134 6.20 10.96 -1.08
N ILE A 135 5.46 11.97 -0.62
CA ILE A 135 4.09 11.83 -0.14
C ILE A 135 3.26 12.89 -0.86
N LEU A 136 2.26 12.44 -1.61
CA LEU A 136 1.40 13.26 -2.46
C LEU A 136 0.12 13.67 -1.71
N ALA A 137 0.27 14.11 -0.46
CA ALA A 137 -0.83 14.52 0.42
C ALA A 137 -0.54 15.91 0.98
N LYS A 138 -1.11 16.96 0.37
CA LYS A 138 -1.01 18.33 0.89
C LYS A 138 -2.25 18.70 1.71
N LYS A 139 -3.42 18.21 1.32
CA LYS A 139 -4.71 18.38 2.00
C LYS A 139 -5.04 17.18 2.86
N SER A 140 -4.90 15.99 2.29
CA SER A 140 -5.23 14.73 2.93
C SER A 140 -4.39 14.51 4.19
N TYR A 141 -5.05 14.12 5.27
CA TYR A 141 -4.35 13.78 6.51
C TYR A 141 -3.42 12.57 6.31
N VAL A 142 -2.18 12.67 6.79
CA VAL A 142 -1.20 11.58 6.78
C VAL A 142 -0.96 11.11 8.22
N ASP A 143 -1.29 9.85 8.49
CA ASP A 143 -1.06 9.27 9.79
C ASP A 143 0.45 9.11 10.07
N PRO A 144 0.96 9.54 11.25
CA PRO A 144 2.37 9.39 11.61
C PRO A 144 2.88 7.95 11.54
N ASP A 145 2.06 6.95 11.85
CA ASP A 145 2.44 5.54 11.76
C ASP A 145 2.56 5.10 10.30
N ALA A 146 1.72 5.62 9.41
CA ALA A 146 1.83 5.36 7.97
C ALA A 146 3.11 5.95 7.40
N ASN A 147 3.44 7.20 7.77
CA ASN A 147 4.70 7.83 7.40
C ASN A 147 5.90 7.04 7.94
N ALA A 148 5.86 6.58 9.20
CA ALA A 148 6.92 5.76 9.77
C ALA A 148 7.06 4.41 9.04
N GLN A 149 5.95 3.76 8.68
CA GLN A 149 5.96 2.55 7.86
C GLN A 149 6.57 2.81 6.48
N LEU A 150 6.23 3.93 5.85
CA LEU A 150 6.75 4.32 4.54
C LEU A 150 8.26 4.56 4.56
N ASN A 151 8.76 5.30 5.57
CA ASN A 151 10.20 5.51 5.77
C ASN A 151 10.96 4.20 6.02
N ARG A 152 10.41 3.28 6.83
CA ARG A 152 11.02 1.94 7.02
C ARG A 152 11.04 1.14 5.72
N THR A 153 9.99 1.24 4.91
CA THR A 153 9.91 0.53 3.62
C THR A 153 10.93 1.04 2.63
N ALA A 154 11.23 2.33 2.64
CA ALA A 154 12.27 2.95 1.81
C ALA A 154 13.68 2.41 2.10
N MET A 155 13.89 1.82 3.27
CA MET A 155 15.18 1.24 3.68
C MET A 155 15.35 -0.23 3.23
N LEU A 156 14.36 -0.81 2.55
CA LEU A 156 14.48 -2.18 2.05
C LEU A 156 15.55 -2.28 0.95
N PRO A 157 16.34 -3.38 0.89
CA PRO A 157 17.38 -3.56 -0.13
C PRO A 157 16.89 -3.37 -1.57
N GLY A 158 17.64 -2.63 -2.38
CA GLY A 158 17.29 -2.42 -3.79
C GLY A 158 16.03 -1.57 -4.03
N MET A 159 15.47 -0.94 -2.98
CA MET A 159 14.44 0.08 -3.11
C MET A 159 15.03 1.33 -3.75
N ARG A 160 14.31 1.88 -4.74
CA ARG A 160 14.73 3.05 -5.53
C ARG A 160 13.85 4.25 -5.22
N ARG A 161 12.54 4.03 -5.15
CA ARG A 161 11.56 5.08 -4.86
C ARG A 161 10.39 4.54 -4.05
N VAL A 162 9.89 5.36 -3.14
CA VAL A 162 8.65 5.11 -2.41
C VAL A 162 7.76 6.33 -2.52
N VAL A 163 6.51 6.10 -2.95
CA VAL A 163 5.52 7.16 -3.17
C VAL A 163 4.28 6.85 -2.36
N GLY A 164 4.00 7.69 -1.37
CA GLY A 164 2.74 7.69 -0.62
C GLY A 164 1.68 8.48 -1.37
N GLN A 165 0.57 7.84 -1.70
CA GLN A 165 -0.59 8.46 -2.33
C GLN A 165 -1.41 9.24 -1.28
N PRO A 166 -2.33 10.14 -1.68
CA PRO A 166 -3.09 10.93 -0.71
C PRO A 166 -3.95 10.09 0.26
N ASP A 167 -4.31 8.86 -0.13
CA ASP A 167 -5.00 7.88 0.69
C ASP A 167 -4.09 7.08 1.65
N LEU A 168 -2.80 7.43 1.76
CA LEU A 168 -1.79 6.78 2.60
C LEU A 168 -2.25 6.59 4.06
N HIS A 169 -2.26 5.36 4.56
CA HIS A 169 -2.65 5.05 5.94
C HIS A 169 -1.93 3.80 6.47
N PRO A 170 -1.93 3.58 7.80
CA PRO A 170 -1.19 2.46 8.39
C PRO A 170 -1.80 1.13 7.99
N GLY A 171 -0.96 0.20 7.52
CA GLY A 171 -1.32 -1.21 7.36
C GLY A 171 -0.80 -2.06 8.52
N ASN A 172 -0.96 -3.39 8.45
CA ASN A 172 -0.48 -4.29 9.49
C ASN A 172 1.05 -4.29 9.64
N GLN A 173 1.78 -4.18 8.54
CA GLN A 173 3.26 -4.20 8.51
C GLN A 173 3.81 -3.06 7.66
N TYR A 174 3.27 -2.92 6.45
CA TYR A 174 3.62 -1.91 5.45
C TYR A 174 2.42 -1.01 5.20
N PRO A 175 2.64 0.25 4.78
CA PRO A 175 1.55 1.19 4.59
C PRO A 175 0.67 0.79 3.41
N ILE A 176 -0.58 1.24 3.41
CA ILE A 176 -1.54 1.11 2.30
C ILE A 176 -1.73 2.51 1.71
N GLY A 177 -2.01 2.62 0.41
CA GLY A 177 -1.98 3.92 -0.28
C GLY A 177 -0.56 4.28 -0.71
N ALA A 178 0.21 3.29 -1.19
CA ALA A 178 1.61 3.50 -1.52
C ALA A 178 2.09 2.63 -2.68
N THR A 179 3.14 3.14 -3.34
CA THR A 179 3.89 2.44 -4.40
C THR A 179 5.36 2.37 -4.04
N PHE A 180 5.98 1.23 -4.35
CA PHE A 180 7.36 0.93 -4.02
C PHE A 180 8.08 0.40 -5.26
N ILE A 181 9.14 1.08 -5.68
CA ILE A 181 9.86 0.80 -6.92
C ILE A 181 11.21 0.20 -6.56
N THR A 182 11.48 -1.01 -7.04
CA THR A 182 12.74 -1.74 -6.87
C THR A 182 13.33 -2.12 -8.24
N GLN A 183 14.55 -2.65 -8.28
CA GLN A 183 15.11 -3.22 -9.53
C GLN A 183 15.39 -4.72 -9.45
N LYS A 184 15.93 -5.18 -8.32
CA LYS A 184 16.40 -6.56 -8.17
C LYS A 184 15.45 -7.46 -7.39
N PHE A 185 14.67 -6.89 -6.47
CA PHE A 185 13.92 -7.66 -5.49
C PHE A 185 12.42 -7.45 -5.59
N ILE A 186 11.67 -8.54 -5.48
CA ILE A 186 10.22 -8.54 -5.27
C ILE A 186 9.93 -8.72 -3.79
N TYR A 187 8.99 -7.94 -3.28
CA TYR A 187 8.56 -8.01 -1.89
C TYR A 187 7.08 -8.40 -1.80
N PRO A 188 6.75 -9.71 -1.70
CA PRO A 188 5.36 -10.16 -1.62
C PRO A 188 4.54 -9.48 -0.52
N ALA A 189 5.16 -9.17 0.62
CA ALA A 189 4.49 -8.49 1.73
C ALA A 189 4.11 -7.03 1.45
N LEU A 190 4.78 -6.39 0.47
CA LEU A 190 4.40 -5.08 -0.07
C LEU A 190 3.19 -5.15 -1.01
N ILE A 191 2.78 -6.34 -1.45
CA ILE A 191 1.54 -6.53 -2.22
C ILE A 191 0.41 -6.90 -1.25
N GLY A 192 0.70 -7.80 -0.30
CA GLY A 192 -0.26 -8.31 0.67
C GLY A 192 -0.87 -9.65 0.25
N ASN A 193 -1.82 -10.12 1.07
CA ASN A 193 -2.46 -11.42 0.88
C ASN A 193 -3.59 -11.40 -0.15
N ASP A 194 -4.12 -10.23 -0.51
CA ASP A 194 -5.16 -10.10 -1.52
C ASP A 194 -4.57 -9.59 -2.84
N ILE A 195 -3.77 -10.45 -3.46
CA ILE A 195 -3.13 -10.20 -4.76
C ILE A 195 -4.21 -9.97 -5.81
N GLY A 196 -4.03 -8.98 -6.67
CA GLY A 196 -5.00 -8.63 -7.71
C GLY A 196 -6.28 -8.00 -7.17
N CYS A 197 -6.36 -7.63 -5.89
CA CYS A 197 -7.41 -6.75 -5.38
C CYS A 197 -7.52 -5.53 -6.31
N GLY A 198 -8.74 -5.27 -6.75
CA GLY A 198 -9.00 -4.45 -7.91
C GLY A 198 -10.39 -3.89 -7.94
N MET A 199 -10.60 -2.96 -8.87
CA MET A 199 -11.90 -2.37 -9.13
C MET A 199 -12.25 -2.49 -10.61
N ALA A 200 -13.45 -2.98 -10.87
CA ALA A 200 -14.05 -3.01 -12.20
C ALA A 200 -15.31 -2.13 -12.22
N VAL A 201 -15.55 -1.45 -13.33
CA VAL A 201 -16.76 -0.63 -13.53
C VAL A 201 -17.50 -1.11 -14.76
N TYR A 202 -18.80 -1.34 -14.62
CA TYR A 202 -19.67 -1.79 -15.69
C TYR A 202 -20.77 -0.77 -15.93
N LYS A 203 -20.95 -0.30 -17.16
CA LYS A 203 -22.15 0.41 -17.57
C LYS A 203 -23.28 -0.61 -17.70
N THR A 204 -24.39 -0.38 -17.02
CA THR A 204 -25.55 -1.28 -17.03
C THR A 204 -26.66 -0.69 -17.89
N ARG A 205 -27.62 -1.51 -18.29
CA ARG A 205 -28.82 -1.01 -18.98
C ARG A 205 -29.86 -0.36 -18.06
N LEU A 206 -29.70 -0.49 -16.73
CA LEU A 206 -30.61 0.05 -15.73
C LEU A 206 -30.65 1.58 -15.81
N SER A 207 -31.84 2.16 -15.66
CA SER A 207 -32.05 3.61 -15.60
C SER A 207 -31.37 4.21 -14.37
N SER A 208 -30.87 5.44 -14.47
CA SER A 208 -30.37 6.21 -13.32
C SER A 208 -31.46 6.56 -12.29
N GLU A 209 -32.73 6.42 -12.64
CA GLU A 209 -33.89 6.63 -11.75
C GLU A 209 -34.28 5.36 -10.95
N ILE A 210 -33.48 4.29 -11.03
CA ILE A 210 -33.78 3.05 -10.29
C ILE A 210 -33.83 3.34 -8.77
N LYS A 211 -34.93 2.94 -8.13
CA LYS A 211 -35.09 3.07 -6.69
C LYS A 211 -34.15 2.10 -5.97
N PRO A 212 -33.36 2.54 -4.96
CA PRO A 212 -32.46 1.67 -4.21
C PRO A 212 -33.12 0.38 -3.71
N GLN A 213 -34.38 0.47 -3.23
CA GLN A 213 -35.11 -0.69 -2.72
C GLN A 213 -35.26 -1.82 -3.75
N LYS A 214 -35.43 -1.50 -5.04
CA LYS A 214 -35.53 -2.52 -6.10
C LYS A 214 -34.24 -3.34 -6.23
N ILE A 215 -33.09 -2.73 -5.93
CA ILE A 215 -31.80 -3.40 -5.91
C ILE A 215 -31.71 -4.25 -4.64
N VAL A 216 -32.02 -3.65 -3.48
CA VAL A 216 -32.00 -4.33 -2.18
C VAL A 216 -32.81 -5.62 -2.16
N ASP A 217 -34.02 -5.60 -2.71
CA ASP A 217 -34.94 -6.74 -2.74
C ASP A 217 -34.47 -7.91 -3.63
N LYS A 218 -33.47 -7.67 -4.50
CA LYS A 218 -33.01 -8.64 -5.51
C LYS A 218 -31.61 -9.19 -5.23
N LEU A 219 -30.76 -8.43 -4.56
CA LEU A 219 -29.39 -8.87 -4.27
C LEU A 219 -29.35 -9.84 -3.08
N HIS A 220 -29.47 -11.11 -3.42
CA HIS A 220 -29.36 -12.26 -2.52
C HIS A 220 -28.55 -13.39 -3.19
N HIS A 221 -28.08 -14.34 -2.40
CA HIS A 221 -27.33 -15.53 -2.81
C HIS A 221 -26.03 -15.17 -3.54
N LEU A 222 -25.23 -14.29 -2.92
CA LEU A 222 -23.96 -13.78 -3.46
C LEU A 222 -22.73 -14.13 -2.60
N GLU A 223 -22.91 -14.52 -1.32
CA GLU A 223 -21.80 -14.85 -0.41
C GLU A 223 -21.22 -16.25 -0.64
N GLY A 224 -22.07 -17.18 -1.06
CA GLY A 224 -21.71 -18.57 -1.29
C GLY A 224 -21.20 -18.86 -2.69
N LYS A 225 -20.75 -20.10 -2.88
CA LYS A 225 -20.41 -20.69 -4.18
C LYS A 225 -21.51 -20.39 -5.19
N TRP A 226 -21.12 -20.00 -6.40
CA TRP A 226 -22.06 -19.84 -7.50
C TRP A 226 -22.65 -21.20 -7.89
N THR A 227 -23.96 -21.37 -7.69
CA THR A 227 -24.70 -22.62 -7.95
C THR A 227 -25.56 -22.57 -9.20
N GLU A 228 -25.84 -21.37 -9.72
CA GLU A 228 -26.62 -21.18 -10.96
C GLU A 228 -25.82 -21.38 -12.24
N GLY A 229 -24.50 -21.58 -12.14
CA GLY A 229 -23.62 -21.88 -13.27
C GLY A 229 -22.47 -22.79 -12.87
N ASP A 230 -21.47 -22.90 -13.76
CA ASP A 230 -20.27 -23.69 -13.54
C ASP A 230 -19.05 -22.77 -13.35
N PRO A 231 -18.58 -22.57 -12.09
CA PRO A 231 -17.40 -21.76 -11.81
C PRO A 231 -16.14 -22.23 -12.54
N HIS A 232 -15.99 -23.55 -12.74
CA HIS A 232 -14.80 -24.11 -13.39
C HIS A 232 -14.81 -23.82 -14.89
N ALA A 233 -15.93 -24.09 -15.56
CA ALA A 233 -16.09 -23.76 -16.97
C ALA A 233 -15.96 -22.24 -17.22
N PHE A 234 -16.49 -21.41 -16.32
CA PHE A 234 -16.31 -19.96 -16.40
C PHE A 234 -14.84 -19.56 -16.26
N LEU A 235 -14.10 -20.15 -15.29
CA LEU A 235 -12.68 -19.89 -15.12
C LEU A 235 -11.87 -20.30 -16.37
N ILE A 236 -12.14 -21.48 -16.93
CA ILE A 236 -11.52 -21.95 -18.18
C ILE A 236 -11.82 -20.99 -19.33
N SER A 237 -13.06 -20.52 -19.45
CA SER A 237 -13.45 -19.57 -20.51
C SER A 237 -12.66 -18.25 -20.46
N GLN A 238 -12.18 -17.87 -19.26
CA GLN A 238 -11.45 -16.62 -19.06
C GLN A 238 -9.92 -16.78 -19.09
N LEU A 239 -9.39 -17.93 -18.66
CA LEU A 239 -7.94 -18.14 -18.46
C LEU A 239 -7.33 -19.25 -19.34
N GLY A 240 -8.15 -20.06 -19.99
CA GLY A 240 -7.74 -21.30 -20.65
C GLY A 240 -7.54 -22.47 -19.67
N GLU A 241 -7.51 -23.69 -20.20
CA GLU A 241 -7.42 -24.93 -19.40
C GLU A 241 -6.11 -25.05 -18.61
N GLU A 242 -4.98 -24.62 -19.19
CA GLU A 242 -3.66 -24.73 -18.55
C GLU A 242 -3.57 -23.93 -17.25
N HIS A 243 -4.20 -22.76 -17.22
CA HIS A 243 -4.10 -21.81 -16.11
C HIS A 243 -5.21 -21.99 -15.06
N SER A 244 -6.29 -22.73 -15.38
CA SER A 244 -7.40 -22.96 -14.44
C SER A 244 -7.09 -23.98 -13.34
N GLU A 245 -6.15 -24.90 -13.54
CA GLU A 245 -5.82 -25.93 -12.55
C GLU A 245 -5.20 -25.36 -11.26
N THR A 246 -4.42 -24.27 -11.37
CA THR A 246 -3.75 -23.65 -10.21
C THR A 246 -4.72 -22.90 -9.28
N GLY A 247 -5.85 -22.44 -9.80
CA GLY A 247 -6.92 -21.77 -9.03
C GLY A 247 -8.08 -22.68 -8.63
N LYS A 248 -8.06 -23.96 -9.04
CA LYS A 248 -9.17 -24.91 -8.90
C LYS A 248 -9.54 -25.20 -7.45
N ALA A 249 -8.55 -25.22 -6.56
CA ALA A 249 -8.76 -25.42 -5.13
C ALA A 249 -9.57 -24.29 -4.46
N HIS A 250 -9.81 -23.18 -5.17
CA HIS A 250 -10.51 -21.99 -4.66
C HIS A 250 -11.80 -21.69 -5.43
N LEU A 251 -12.32 -22.64 -6.23
CA LEU A 251 -13.55 -22.45 -7.02
C LEU A 251 -14.80 -22.20 -6.17
N ASP A 252 -14.81 -22.64 -4.91
CA ASP A 252 -15.87 -22.35 -3.95
C ASP A 252 -15.98 -20.85 -3.63
N GLN A 253 -14.90 -20.10 -3.84
CA GLN A 253 -14.83 -18.65 -3.61
C GLN A 253 -14.93 -17.83 -4.89
N LEU A 254 -14.90 -18.46 -6.06
CA LEU A 254 -15.00 -17.75 -7.33
C LEU A 254 -16.40 -17.15 -7.50
N GLY A 255 -16.46 -15.86 -7.84
CA GLY A 255 -17.68 -15.08 -7.94
C GLY A 255 -18.18 -14.52 -6.60
N THR A 256 -17.36 -14.50 -5.55
CA THR A 256 -17.75 -13.97 -4.22
C THR A 256 -17.01 -12.67 -3.88
N LEU A 257 -17.70 -11.73 -3.23
CA LEU A 257 -17.11 -10.44 -2.84
C LEU A 257 -16.03 -10.62 -1.76
N GLY A 258 -16.44 -11.20 -0.63
CA GLY A 258 -15.61 -11.29 0.56
C GLY A 258 -15.78 -10.17 1.58
N GLY A 259 -14.98 -10.27 2.64
CA GLY A 259 -15.03 -9.33 3.76
C GLY A 259 -14.16 -8.08 3.58
N GLY A 260 -14.14 -7.25 4.63
CA GLY A 260 -13.33 -6.04 4.69
C GLY A 260 -13.87 -4.91 3.79
N ASN A 261 -12.98 -4.29 3.01
CA ASN A 261 -13.32 -3.15 2.15
C ASN A 261 -13.94 -3.56 0.80
N HIS A 262 -14.18 -4.85 0.54
CA HIS A 262 -14.83 -5.31 -0.68
C HIS A 262 -16.30 -4.91 -0.72
N PHE A 263 -16.81 -4.65 -1.93
CA PHE A 263 -18.20 -4.26 -2.17
C PHE A 263 -18.58 -4.41 -3.65
N ALA A 264 -19.88 -4.50 -3.90
CA ALA A 264 -20.50 -4.20 -5.19
C ALA A 264 -21.40 -2.98 -5.02
N GLU A 265 -21.15 -1.90 -5.74
CA GLU A 265 -21.88 -0.64 -5.56
C GLU A 265 -22.50 -0.16 -6.87
N PHE A 266 -23.82 0.02 -6.85
CA PHE A 266 -24.53 0.70 -7.91
C PHE A 266 -24.41 2.20 -7.71
N VAL A 267 -24.00 2.89 -8.76
CA VAL A 267 -23.78 4.34 -8.80
C VAL A 267 -24.41 4.94 -10.05
N VAL A 268 -24.70 6.23 -10.03
CA VAL A 268 -25.07 7.01 -11.21
C VAL A 268 -24.08 8.13 -11.43
N ILE A 269 -23.96 8.61 -12.66
CA ILE A 269 -23.21 9.83 -12.92
C ILE A 269 -24.01 11.00 -12.39
N GLU A 270 -23.48 11.63 -11.34
CA GLU A 270 -24.01 12.88 -10.79
C GLU A 270 -23.62 14.06 -11.68
N LYS A 271 -22.41 14.00 -12.25
CA LYS A 271 -21.86 15.06 -13.09
C LYS A 271 -20.88 14.49 -14.11
N LEU A 272 -21.14 14.78 -15.39
CA LEU A 272 -20.16 14.67 -16.47
C LEU A 272 -19.24 15.90 -16.41
N VAL A 273 -17.92 15.70 -16.35
CA VAL A 273 -16.95 16.78 -16.14
C VAL A 273 -16.13 17.05 -17.40
N ASP A 274 -15.54 15.99 -17.98
CA ASP A 274 -14.80 16.07 -19.24
C ASP A 274 -15.63 15.37 -20.33
N GLN A 275 -16.39 16.16 -21.11
CA GLN A 275 -17.35 15.63 -22.07
C GLN A 275 -16.68 14.79 -23.17
N GLU A 276 -15.51 15.21 -23.65
CA GLU A 276 -14.78 14.47 -24.68
C GLU A 276 -14.35 13.08 -24.18
N LEU A 277 -13.80 13.02 -22.96
CA LEU A 277 -13.48 11.74 -22.34
C LEU A 277 -14.76 10.93 -22.07
N CYS A 278 -15.83 11.54 -21.56
CA CYS A 278 -17.10 10.86 -21.34
C CYS A 278 -17.64 10.22 -22.63
N ASP A 279 -17.65 10.94 -23.74
CA ASP A 279 -18.11 10.44 -25.03
C ASP A 279 -17.23 9.29 -25.53
N SER A 280 -15.90 9.40 -25.38
CA SER A 280 -14.95 8.36 -25.79
C SER A 280 -15.12 7.02 -25.05
N PHE A 281 -15.63 7.07 -23.81
CA PHE A 281 -15.93 5.88 -22.99
C PHE A 281 -17.43 5.55 -22.95
N GLY A 282 -18.25 6.21 -23.77
CA GLY A 282 -19.69 5.98 -23.83
C GLY A 282 -20.41 6.21 -22.50
N LEU A 283 -19.93 7.18 -21.70
CA LEU A 283 -20.47 7.53 -20.39
C LEU A 283 -21.70 8.43 -20.53
N VAL A 284 -22.80 8.06 -19.86
CA VAL A 284 -24.08 8.78 -19.91
C VAL A 284 -24.75 8.81 -18.53
N ASP A 285 -25.41 9.91 -18.20
CA ASP A 285 -26.07 10.13 -16.90
C ASP A 285 -27.44 9.47 -16.76
N SER A 286 -28.02 9.01 -17.87
CA SER A 286 -29.29 8.27 -17.91
C SER A 286 -29.18 6.80 -17.46
N LYS A 287 -27.96 6.32 -17.15
CA LYS A 287 -27.69 4.92 -16.81
C LYS A 287 -27.09 4.77 -15.42
N THR A 288 -27.30 3.59 -14.86
CA THR A 288 -26.61 3.13 -13.64
C THR A 288 -25.34 2.37 -14.02
N TYR A 289 -24.30 2.52 -13.21
CA TYR A 289 -23.04 1.81 -13.29
C TYR A 289 -22.88 0.90 -12.08
N LEU A 290 -22.20 -0.23 -12.27
CA LEU A 290 -21.84 -1.16 -11.20
C LEU A 290 -20.33 -1.11 -10.98
N ILE A 291 -19.91 -0.73 -9.79
CA ILE A 291 -18.53 -0.84 -9.32
C ILE A 291 -18.39 -2.17 -8.57
N VAL A 292 -17.42 -3.00 -8.95
CA VAL A 292 -17.08 -4.24 -8.23
C VAL A 292 -15.67 -4.14 -7.68
N HIS A 293 -15.55 -4.19 -6.36
CA HIS A 293 -14.28 -4.20 -5.64
C HIS A 293 -14.08 -5.56 -4.96
N SER A 294 -13.15 -6.34 -5.50
CA SER A 294 -12.75 -7.64 -4.95
C SER A 294 -11.38 -8.06 -5.51
N GLY A 295 -10.80 -9.11 -4.92
CA GLY A 295 -9.49 -9.64 -5.26
C GLY A 295 -9.48 -11.15 -5.47
N SER A 296 -8.33 -11.77 -5.18
CA SER A 296 -8.08 -13.20 -5.40
C SER A 296 -8.52 -14.10 -4.25
N ARG A 297 -9.16 -13.53 -3.22
CA ARG A 297 -9.71 -14.28 -2.07
C ARG A 297 -8.58 -15.08 -1.39
N LYS A 298 -8.78 -16.36 -1.05
CA LYS A 298 -7.73 -17.19 -0.43
C LYS A 298 -6.61 -17.59 -1.41
N PHE A 299 -6.80 -17.43 -2.71
CA PHE A 299 -5.76 -17.80 -3.67
C PHE A 299 -4.51 -16.92 -3.52
N GLY A 300 -4.67 -15.59 -3.47
CA GLY A 300 -3.56 -14.67 -3.22
C GLY A 300 -2.86 -14.95 -1.88
N GLN A 301 -3.61 -15.36 -0.86
CA GLN A 301 -3.05 -15.75 0.43
C GLN A 301 -2.19 -17.01 0.30
N ALA A 302 -2.66 -18.03 -0.42
CA ALA A 302 -1.89 -19.26 -0.67
C ALA A 302 -0.60 -18.98 -1.46
N VAL A 303 -0.63 -18.06 -2.43
CA VAL A 303 0.57 -17.61 -3.15
C VAL A 303 1.57 -16.93 -2.20
N LEU A 304 1.10 -16.05 -1.31
CA LEU A 304 1.96 -15.42 -0.32
C LEU A 304 2.55 -16.44 0.68
N GLU A 305 1.74 -17.37 1.19
CA GLU A 305 2.16 -18.39 2.14
C GLU A 305 3.19 -19.36 1.55
N SER A 306 2.97 -19.83 0.33
CA SER A 306 3.92 -20.71 -0.39
C SER A 306 5.27 -20.02 -0.62
N SER A 307 5.28 -18.75 -1.04
CA SER A 307 6.51 -17.99 -1.22
C SER A 307 7.33 -17.87 0.08
N ASN A 308 6.67 -17.70 1.23
CA ASN A 308 7.32 -17.65 2.54
C ASN A 308 7.76 -19.04 3.03
N ALA A 309 7.01 -20.10 2.70
CA ALA A 309 7.34 -21.46 3.12
C ALA A 309 8.63 -21.97 2.46
N SER A 310 8.85 -21.61 1.20
CA SER A 310 10.03 -21.97 0.41
C SER A 310 11.32 -21.23 0.80
N GLN A 311 11.25 -20.25 1.70
CA GLN A 311 12.42 -19.51 2.18
C GLN A 311 13.06 -20.17 3.42
N THR A 312 14.38 -20.28 3.42
CA THR A 312 15.21 -20.60 4.59
C THR A 312 15.08 -19.53 5.69
N LYS A 313 15.53 -19.82 6.91
CA LYS A 313 15.56 -18.80 8.01
C LYS A 313 16.42 -17.58 7.66
N ALA A 314 17.45 -17.73 6.82
CA ALA A 314 18.29 -16.63 6.36
C ALA A 314 17.60 -15.82 5.24
N GLU A 315 16.91 -16.49 4.32
CA GLU A 315 16.09 -15.84 3.29
C GLU A 315 14.85 -15.15 3.87
N LYS A 316 14.27 -15.67 4.97
CA LYS A 316 13.23 -14.95 5.72
C LYS A 316 13.74 -13.67 6.40
N LYS A 317 15.05 -13.61 6.68
CA LYS A 317 15.73 -12.39 7.17
C LYS A 317 16.08 -11.43 6.02
N LEU A 318 16.30 -11.95 4.80
CA LEU A 318 16.36 -11.17 3.56
C LEU A 318 14.93 -10.78 3.15
N THR A 319 14.51 -9.57 3.48
CA THR A 319 13.10 -9.15 3.34
C THR A 319 12.50 -9.21 1.91
N GLY A 320 13.26 -9.52 0.85
CA GLY A 320 12.79 -9.60 -0.54
C GLY A 320 13.34 -10.81 -1.31
N ILE A 321 12.65 -11.20 -2.40
CA ILE A 321 12.99 -12.33 -3.29
C ILE A 321 13.71 -11.78 -4.52
N ASP A 322 14.89 -12.31 -4.85
CA ASP A 322 15.59 -11.94 -6.08
C ASP A 322 14.76 -12.34 -7.29
N VAL A 323 14.47 -11.39 -8.18
CA VAL A 323 13.55 -11.59 -9.30
C VAL A 323 14.06 -12.62 -10.30
N GLU A 324 15.38 -12.73 -10.48
CA GLU A 324 15.98 -13.68 -11.42
C GLU A 324 16.11 -15.09 -10.83
N SER A 325 15.91 -15.24 -9.52
CA SER A 325 15.96 -16.55 -8.87
C SER A 325 14.79 -17.45 -9.29
N GLN A 326 14.97 -18.77 -9.16
CA GLN A 326 13.90 -19.75 -9.39
C GLN A 326 12.66 -19.45 -8.53
N LEU A 327 12.86 -19.01 -7.28
CA LEU A 327 11.77 -18.61 -6.40
C LEU A 327 11.06 -17.34 -6.88
N GLY A 328 11.81 -16.35 -7.36
CA GLY A 328 11.26 -15.10 -7.92
C GLY A 328 10.40 -15.35 -9.15
N GLN A 329 10.91 -16.14 -10.10
CA GLN A 329 10.17 -16.52 -11.31
C GLN A 329 8.92 -17.35 -10.98
N ALA A 330 9.03 -18.31 -10.05
CA ALA A 330 7.88 -19.09 -9.61
C ALA A 330 6.82 -18.22 -8.91
N TYR A 331 7.25 -17.27 -8.07
CA TYR A 331 6.36 -16.31 -7.41
C TYR A 331 5.63 -15.43 -8.42
N LEU A 332 6.34 -14.83 -9.37
CA LEU A 332 5.74 -13.96 -10.39
C LEU A 332 4.71 -14.70 -11.24
N LYS A 333 5.00 -15.94 -11.65
CA LYS A 333 4.01 -16.77 -12.36
C LYS A 333 2.74 -16.97 -11.54
N GLN A 334 2.87 -17.30 -10.26
CA GLN A 334 1.73 -17.50 -9.36
C GLN A 334 0.98 -16.20 -9.06
N HIS A 335 1.72 -15.09 -8.92
CA HIS A 335 1.18 -13.74 -8.73
C HIS A 335 0.32 -13.32 -9.93
N ASP A 336 0.80 -13.53 -11.15
CA ASP A 336 0.08 -13.15 -12.36
C ASP A 336 -1.18 -13.99 -12.55
N LEU A 337 -1.12 -15.28 -12.20
CA LEU A 337 -2.29 -16.14 -12.13
C LEU A 337 -3.30 -15.67 -11.08
N ALA A 338 -2.85 -15.25 -9.90
CA ALA A 338 -3.73 -14.69 -8.88
C ALA A 338 -4.38 -13.36 -9.34
N CYS A 339 -3.64 -12.50 -10.04
CA CYS A 339 -4.19 -11.29 -10.65
C CYS A 339 -5.26 -11.60 -11.71
N ALA A 340 -5.00 -12.59 -12.57
CA ALA A 340 -5.94 -13.02 -13.60
C ALA A 340 -7.18 -13.68 -12.98
N TRP A 341 -7.01 -14.51 -11.96
CA TRP A 341 -8.12 -15.10 -11.18
C TRP A 341 -8.96 -14.00 -10.50
N ALA A 342 -8.33 -12.97 -9.93
CA ALA A 342 -9.03 -11.85 -9.30
C ALA A 342 -9.88 -11.05 -10.30
N ARG A 343 -9.37 -10.85 -11.53
CA ARG A 343 -10.16 -10.27 -12.64
C ARG A 343 -11.38 -11.14 -12.95
N THR A 344 -11.18 -12.45 -13.14
CA THR A 344 -12.27 -13.39 -13.40
C THR A 344 -13.30 -13.41 -12.26
N ASN A 345 -12.84 -13.28 -11.02
CA ASN A 345 -13.72 -13.16 -9.85
C ASN A 345 -14.61 -11.91 -9.94
N ARG A 346 -14.04 -10.73 -10.28
CA ARG A 346 -14.83 -9.50 -10.47
C ARG A 346 -15.82 -9.61 -11.62
N GLU A 347 -15.42 -10.23 -12.73
CA GLU A 347 -16.31 -10.48 -13.87
C GLU A 347 -17.48 -11.39 -13.48
N LEU A 348 -17.24 -12.46 -12.72
CA LEU A 348 -18.30 -13.34 -12.27
C LEU A 348 -19.20 -12.67 -11.21
N ILE A 349 -18.63 -11.86 -10.30
CA ILE A 349 -19.43 -11.07 -9.35
C ILE A 349 -20.35 -10.11 -10.11
N ALA A 350 -19.84 -9.38 -11.11
CA ALA A 350 -20.64 -8.49 -11.93
C ALA A 350 -21.76 -9.25 -12.64
N HIS A 351 -21.44 -10.40 -13.25
CA HIS A 351 -22.44 -11.26 -13.88
C HIS A 351 -23.53 -11.70 -12.90
N ARG A 352 -23.16 -12.24 -11.73
CA ARG A 352 -24.12 -12.69 -10.70
C ARG A 352 -25.01 -11.55 -10.20
N VAL A 353 -24.41 -10.40 -9.88
CA VAL A 353 -25.12 -9.21 -9.38
C VAL A 353 -26.12 -8.70 -10.43
N LEU A 354 -25.70 -8.59 -11.69
CA LEU A 354 -26.55 -8.10 -12.76
C LEU A 354 -27.63 -9.11 -13.15
N HIS A 355 -27.34 -10.41 -13.10
CA HIS A 355 -28.31 -11.47 -13.35
C HIS A 355 -29.49 -11.41 -12.37
N ARG A 356 -29.25 -11.10 -11.09
CA ARG A 356 -30.34 -10.89 -10.10
C ARG A 356 -31.30 -9.75 -10.48
N LEU A 357 -30.82 -8.81 -11.27
CA LEU A 357 -31.59 -7.65 -11.75
C LEU A 357 -32.07 -7.82 -13.19
N ASN A 358 -31.84 -8.99 -13.81
CA ASN A 358 -32.01 -9.22 -15.23
C ASN A 358 -31.32 -8.14 -16.07
N ALA A 359 -30.11 -7.74 -15.70
CA ALA A 359 -29.34 -6.61 -16.23
C ALA A 359 -27.97 -7.00 -16.80
N GLU A 360 -27.69 -8.30 -16.98
CA GLU A 360 -26.42 -8.88 -17.42
C GLU A 360 -26.14 -8.79 -18.94
N GLN A 361 -27.13 -9.01 -19.80
CA GLN A 361 -27.10 -8.65 -21.23
C GLN A 361 -26.78 -7.15 -21.40
N ASP A 362 -25.98 -6.79 -22.41
CA ASP A 362 -25.57 -5.40 -22.71
C ASP A 362 -24.77 -4.68 -21.60
N ALA A 363 -24.36 -5.39 -20.54
CA ALA A 363 -23.45 -4.82 -19.55
C ALA A 363 -22.07 -4.63 -20.16
N GLU A 364 -21.59 -3.40 -20.19
CA GLU A 364 -20.34 -3.03 -20.83
C GLU A 364 -19.27 -2.76 -19.77
N LYS A 365 -18.16 -3.50 -19.82
CA LYS A 365 -17.03 -3.27 -18.92
C LYS A 365 -16.25 -2.03 -19.36
N ILE A 366 -16.30 -0.98 -18.55
CA ILE A 366 -15.64 0.31 -18.80
C ILE A 366 -14.17 0.26 -18.41
N LEU A 367 -13.87 -0.31 -17.24
CA LEU A 367 -12.50 -0.46 -16.75
C LEU A 367 -12.39 -1.68 -15.83
N ASP A 368 -11.18 -2.20 -15.69
CA ASP A 368 -10.79 -3.16 -14.67
C ASP A 368 -9.30 -2.98 -14.33
N ILE A 369 -9.02 -2.61 -13.08
CA ILE A 369 -7.67 -2.30 -12.60
C ILE A 369 -7.34 -3.06 -11.32
N TRP A 370 -6.05 -3.33 -11.09
CA TRP A 370 -5.55 -3.91 -9.84
C TRP A 370 -4.83 -2.83 -9.03
N HIS A 371 -5.08 -2.76 -7.72
CA HIS A 371 -4.38 -1.85 -6.80
C HIS A 371 -3.50 -2.56 -5.76
N ASN A 372 -3.49 -3.90 -5.78
CA ASN A 372 -2.52 -4.74 -5.07
C ASN A 372 -1.82 -5.67 -6.05
N ASN A 373 -0.66 -5.30 -6.56
CA ASN A 373 0.13 -6.14 -7.45
C ASN A 373 1.59 -5.69 -7.53
N VAL A 374 2.40 -6.46 -8.25
CA VAL A 374 3.71 -6.03 -8.75
C VAL A 374 3.73 -6.06 -10.27
N GLN A 375 4.37 -5.07 -10.90
CA GLN A 375 4.50 -4.99 -12.36
C GLN A 375 5.91 -4.55 -12.75
N GLU A 376 6.42 -5.16 -13.81
CA GLU A 376 7.64 -4.73 -14.47
C GLU A 376 7.39 -3.42 -15.26
N LYS A 377 8.33 -2.48 -15.19
CA LYS A 377 8.30 -1.24 -15.97
C LYS A 377 9.71 -0.70 -16.22
N MET A 378 10.00 -0.30 -17.45
CA MET A 378 11.18 0.51 -17.76
C MET A 378 10.99 1.94 -17.22
N ILE A 379 11.95 2.42 -16.42
CA ILE A 379 11.94 3.77 -15.85
C ILE A 379 13.32 4.39 -16.08
N GLU A 380 13.45 5.16 -17.16
CA GLU A 380 14.73 5.70 -17.63
C GLU A 380 15.48 6.51 -16.56
N SER A 381 14.74 7.26 -15.73
CA SER A 381 15.31 8.07 -14.66
C SER A 381 15.78 7.28 -13.44
N VAL A 382 15.50 5.98 -13.37
CA VAL A 382 15.99 5.07 -12.33
C VAL A 382 17.15 4.24 -12.87
N ASP A 383 16.95 3.62 -14.04
CA ASP A 383 17.95 2.89 -14.80
C ASP A 383 17.45 2.69 -16.25
N PRO A 384 18.14 3.24 -17.26
CA PRO A 384 17.71 3.12 -18.65
C PRO A 384 17.95 1.73 -19.26
N GLN A 385 18.75 0.87 -18.62
CA GLN A 385 19.14 -0.43 -19.16
C GLN A 385 18.39 -1.60 -18.54
N ARG A 386 17.83 -1.42 -17.33
CA ARG A 386 17.18 -2.49 -16.58
C ARG A 386 15.77 -2.11 -16.16
N PRO A 387 14.80 -3.05 -16.27
CA PRO A 387 13.46 -2.80 -15.78
C PRO A 387 13.45 -2.64 -14.26
N CYS A 388 12.46 -1.89 -13.80
CA CYS A 388 12.11 -1.75 -12.41
C CYS A 388 10.84 -2.56 -12.11
N TRP A 389 10.61 -2.85 -10.82
CA TRP A 389 9.44 -3.55 -10.32
C TRP A 389 8.64 -2.62 -9.42
N ILE A 390 7.43 -2.28 -9.89
CA ILE A 390 6.49 -1.40 -9.22
C ILE A 390 5.54 -2.25 -8.37
N HIS A 391 5.73 -2.20 -7.07
CA HIS A 391 4.83 -2.82 -6.09
C HIS A 391 3.76 -1.80 -5.71
N ARG A 392 2.49 -2.20 -5.78
CA ARG A 392 1.35 -1.37 -5.38
C ARG A 392 0.61 -2.04 -4.24
N LYS A 393 0.27 -1.24 -3.21
CA LYS A 393 -0.58 -1.66 -2.10
C LYS A 393 -1.63 -0.60 -1.82
N GLY A 394 -2.85 -0.85 -2.25
CA GLY A 394 -3.86 0.18 -2.29
C GLY A 394 -3.42 1.37 -3.14
N ALA A 395 -2.82 1.12 -4.30
CA ALA A 395 -2.49 2.18 -5.25
C ALA A 395 -2.87 1.71 -6.66
N ALA A 396 -3.66 2.49 -7.39
CA ALA A 396 -4.13 2.15 -8.73
C ALA A 396 -3.06 2.52 -9.78
N PRO A 397 -2.85 1.75 -10.86
CA PRO A 397 -1.93 2.12 -11.92
C PRO A 397 -2.40 3.40 -12.64
N SER A 398 -1.47 4.28 -12.96
CA SER A 398 -1.77 5.53 -13.67
C SER A 398 -1.43 5.50 -15.16
N ASP A 399 -1.17 4.31 -15.71
CA ASP A 399 -0.78 4.07 -17.09
C ASP A 399 -1.66 3.02 -17.79
N ARG A 400 -2.87 2.77 -17.25
CA ARG A 400 -3.82 1.75 -17.71
C ARG A 400 -5.21 2.29 -18.11
N GLY A 401 -5.31 3.59 -18.40
CA GLY A 401 -6.55 4.25 -18.80
C GLY A 401 -7.34 4.78 -17.59
N LEU A 402 -8.68 4.70 -17.66
CA LEU A 402 -9.56 5.19 -16.60
C LEU A 402 -9.29 4.51 -15.25
N VAL A 403 -9.39 5.31 -14.19
CA VAL A 403 -9.32 4.85 -12.80
C VAL A 403 -10.58 5.32 -12.07
N VAL A 404 -11.20 4.41 -11.33
CA VAL A 404 -12.23 4.76 -10.36
C VAL A 404 -11.60 4.94 -8.99
N ILE A 405 -11.88 6.07 -8.34
CA ILE A 405 -11.44 6.39 -6.98
C ILE A 405 -12.70 6.49 -6.11
N PRO A 406 -13.06 5.42 -5.38
CA PRO A 406 -14.23 5.40 -4.54
C PRO A 406 -14.03 6.28 -3.30
N GLY A 407 -15.10 6.99 -2.94
CA GLY A 407 -15.22 7.57 -1.61
C GLY A 407 -15.43 6.49 -0.54
N SER A 408 -15.78 6.91 0.66
CA SER A 408 -16.36 6.00 1.65
C SER A 408 -17.86 5.85 1.44
N ARG A 409 -18.47 4.92 2.17
CA ARG A 409 -19.92 4.66 2.09
C ARG A 409 -20.72 5.96 2.22
N GLY A 410 -21.55 6.27 1.24
CA GLY A 410 -22.36 7.50 1.26
C GLY A 410 -21.62 8.79 0.87
N HIS A 411 -20.42 8.68 0.30
CA HIS A 411 -19.74 9.77 -0.40
C HIS A 411 -19.73 9.52 -1.91
N PHE A 412 -19.37 10.56 -2.67
CA PHE A 412 -19.15 10.44 -4.10
C PHE A 412 -17.91 9.61 -4.41
N SER A 413 -17.94 8.93 -5.55
CA SER A 413 -16.80 8.28 -6.18
C SER A 413 -16.43 9.05 -7.45
N TYR A 414 -15.19 8.93 -7.92
CA TYR A 414 -14.69 9.72 -9.06
C TYR A 414 -14.15 8.80 -10.14
N LEU A 415 -14.55 9.03 -11.39
CA LEU A 415 -13.81 8.53 -12.55
C LEU A 415 -12.79 9.57 -12.95
N VAL A 416 -11.54 9.14 -13.07
CA VAL A 416 -10.43 10.00 -13.43
C VAL A 416 -9.61 9.38 -14.56
N MET A 417 -9.01 10.25 -15.36
CA MET A 417 -8.02 9.89 -16.38
C MET A 417 -6.65 10.40 -15.93
N PRO A 418 -5.59 9.56 -15.89
CA PRO A 418 -4.24 10.03 -15.64
C PRO A 418 -3.82 11.17 -16.58
N HIS A 419 -3.18 12.19 -16.03
CA HIS A 419 -2.77 13.41 -16.73
C HIS A 419 -1.49 14.00 -16.14
N GLY A 420 -0.65 14.62 -16.96
CA GLY A 420 0.64 15.15 -16.52
C GLY A 420 1.68 14.05 -16.31
N ASP A 421 2.76 14.39 -15.61
CA ASP A 421 3.92 13.52 -15.42
C ASP A 421 3.64 12.41 -14.39
N GLN A 422 3.35 11.22 -14.90
CA GLN A 422 3.04 10.03 -14.09
C GLN A 422 4.28 9.44 -13.41
N GLU A 423 5.49 9.81 -13.78
CA GLU A 423 6.65 9.30 -13.05
C GLU A 423 6.71 9.88 -11.63
N LYS A 424 6.29 11.15 -11.47
CA LYS A 424 6.24 11.85 -10.17
C LYS A 424 5.27 11.23 -9.18
N ASN A 425 4.24 10.53 -9.64
CA ASN A 425 3.34 9.78 -8.77
C ASN A 425 3.69 8.29 -8.63
N GLY A 426 4.86 7.89 -9.14
CA GLY A 426 5.31 6.50 -9.11
C GLY A 426 4.51 5.60 -10.07
N PHE A 427 3.92 6.18 -11.11
CA PHE A 427 3.00 5.50 -12.03
C PHE A 427 1.77 4.92 -11.32
N SER A 428 1.29 5.65 -10.31
CA SER A 428 0.19 5.22 -9.46
C SER A 428 -0.65 6.39 -8.94
N LEU A 429 -1.92 6.11 -8.67
CA LEU A 429 -2.90 6.99 -8.04
C LEU A 429 -3.42 6.37 -6.73
N ALA A 430 -4.10 7.18 -5.91
CA ALA A 430 -4.91 6.66 -4.81
C ALA A 430 -5.95 5.64 -5.33
N HIS A 431 -6.26 4.63 -4.52
CA HIS A 431 -7.27 3.62 -4.86
C HIS A 431 -8.64 3.88 -4.20
N GLY A 432 -8.74 4.93 -3.39
CA GLY A 432 -9.95 5.33 -2.68
C GLY A 432 -9.67 6.45 -1.69
N ALA A 433 -10.56 6.64 -0.70
CA ALA A 433 -10.38 7.68 0.32
C ALA A 433 -9.27 7.38 1.35
N GLY A 434 -8.96 6.10 1.59
CA GLY A 434 -8.03 5.68 2.64
C GLY A 434 -8.60 5.82 4.05
N ARG A 435 -8.13 5.00 4.99
CA ARG A 435 -8.68 4.99 6.35
C ARG A 435 -8.10 6.12 7.19
N LEU A 436 -8.98 6.83 7.89
CA LEU A 436 -8.62 7.75 8.98
C LEU A 436 -8.55 6.99 10.32
N LEU A 437 -9.39 5.97 10.49
CA LEU A 437 -9.47 5.17 11.71
C LEU A 437 -9.18 3.69 11.45
N PRO A 438 -8.30 3.05 12.24
CA PRO A 438 -8.18 1.60 12.28
C PRO A 438 -9.53 0.93 12.57
N ARG A 439 -9.77 -0.27 12.02
CA ARG A 439 -11.05 -1.01 12.19
C ARG A 439 -11.45 -1.17 13.65
N ALA A 440 -10.52 -1.58 14.50
CA ALA A 440 -10.76 -1.72 15.94
C ALA A 440 -11.23 -0.39 16.60
N LYS A 441 -10.66 0.76 16.20
CA LYS A 441 -11.09 2.08 16.72
C LYS A 441 -12.44 2.50 16.14
N ALA A 442 -12.72 2.19 14.87
CA ALA A 442 -14.01 2.46 14.26
C ALA A 442 -15.12 1.63 14.94
N LEU A 443 -14.86 0.35 15.23
CA LEU A 443 -15.80 -0.53 15.93
C LEU A 443 -16.09 -0.06 17.36
N GLN A 444 -15.11 0.51 18.07
CA GLN A 444 -15.30 1.08 19.42
C GLN A 444 -16.26 2.27 19.46
N LYS A 445 -16.50 2.95 18.32
CA LYS A 445 -17.50 4.03 18.23
C LYS A 445 -18.94 3.51 18.21
N ARG A 446 -19.17 2.20 18.20
CA ARG A 446 -20.50 1.59 18.20
C ARG A 446 -21.30 1.97 19.46
N PRO A 447 -22.51 2.54 19.34
CA PRO A 447 -23.35 2.87 20.49
C PRO A 447 -23.75 1.63 21.30
N GLN A 448 -23.61 1.70 22.63
CA GLN A 448 -23.97 0.57 23.51
C GLN A 448 -25.48 0.45 23.78
N GLN A 449 -26.25 1.54 23.69
CA GLN A 449 -27.65 1.59 24.18
C GLN A 449 -28.74 1.76 23.09
N SER A 450 -28.42 1.70 21.79
CA SER A 450 -29.44 1.81 20.72
C SER A 450 -29.02 1.10 19.42
N LYS A 451 -28.71 -0.20 19.52
CA LYS A 451 -28.18 -0.99 18.40
C LYS A 451 -29.09 -0.98 17.15
N GLN A 452 -30.41 -1.07 17.31
CA GLN A 452 -31.34 -1.15 16.17
C GLN A 452 -31.39 0.16 15.36
N ALA A 453 -31.56 1.31 16.04
CA ALA A 453 -31.68 2.63 15.40
C ALA A 453 -30.36 3.09 14.77
N SER A 454 -29.22 2.72 15.36
CA SER A 454 -27.89 3.00 14.79
C SER A 454 -27.59 2.13 13.57
N ILE A 455 -28.04 0.88 13.54
CA ILE A 455 -27.92 0.02 12.34
C ILE A 455 -28.78 0.56 11.19
N SER A 456 -30.05 0.91 11.45
CA SER A 456 -30.92 1.45 10.40
C SER A 456 -30.42 2.79 9.84
N ALA A 457 -29.83 3.64 10.70
CA ALA A 457 -29.21 4.89 10.27
C ALA A 457 -27.95 4.71 9.41
N LEU A 458 -27.28 3.56 9.49
CA LEU A 458 -26.13 3.23 8.64
C LEU A 458 -26.52 2.44 7.37
N GLN A 459 -27.77 1.98 7.29
CA GLN A 459 -28.34 1.30 6.12
C GLN A 459 -28.88 2.27 5.06
N THR A 460 -29.06 3.54 5.41
CA THR A 460 -29.35 4.63 4.46
C THR A 460 -28.35 5.75 4.68
N THR A 461 -27.72 6.23 3.60
CA THR A 461 -26.69 7.26 3.69
C THR A 461 -27.26 8.68 3.53
N ASN A 462 -26.45 9.69 3.82
CA ASN A 462 -26.81 11.10 3.64
C ASN A 462 -27.10 11.46 2.16
N LEU A 463 -26.59 10.67 1.20
CA LEU A 463 -26.88 10.81 -0.23
C LEU A 463 -28.12 10.00 -0.67
N GLY A 464 -28.86 9.43 0.27
CA GLY A 464 -30.07 8.64 0.02
C GLY A 464 -29.81 7.23 -0.51
N SER A 465 -28.56 6.76 -0.47
CA SER A 465 -28.20 5.41 -0.93
C SER A 465 -28.47 4.35 0.13
N SER A 466 -28.76 3.11 -0.27
CA SER A 466 -28.99 1.98 0.63
C SER A 466 -27.74 1.11 0.82
N VAL A 467 -27.58 0.49 1.98
CA VAL A 467 -26.44 -0.38 2.30
C VAL A 467 -26.95 -1.76 2.71
N ILE A 468 -26.51 -2.79 1.99
CA ILE A 468 -26.82 -4.20 2.28
C ILE A 468 -25.63 -4.80 3.00
N CYS A 469 -25.72 -4.83 4.33
CA CYS A 469 -24.72 -5.41 5.22
C CYS A 469 -25.39 -5.95 6.48
N GLU A 470 -25.44 -7.28 6.62
CA GLU A 470 -26.06 -7.97 7.77
C GLU A 470 -25.03 -8.39 8.85
N ASP A 471 -23.77 -8.07 8.62
CA ASP A 471 -22.72 -8.07 9.64
C ASP A 471 -22.63 -6.68 10.28
N SER A 472 -23.06 -6.61 11.55
CA SER A 472 -23.04 -5.36 12.29
C SER A 472 -21.64 -4.84 12.52
N ASP A 473 -20.65 -5.70 12.72
CA ASP A 473 -19.30 -5.25 13.05
C ASP A 473 -18.67 -4.62 11.82
N LEU A 474 -18.80 -5.29 10.67
CA LEU A 474 -18.40 -4.75 9.37
C LEU A 474 -19.09 -3.41 9.04
N LEU A 475 -20.38 -3.27 9.38
CA LEU A 475 -21.12 -2.04 9.15
C LEU A 475 -20.51 -0.83 9.89
N PHE A 476 -20.02 -1.02 11.12
CA PHE A 476 -19.35 0.02 11.92
C PHE A 476 -17.87 0.19 11.57
N GLU A 477 -17.17 -0.89 11.24
CA GLU A 477 -15.78 -0.84 10.76
C GLU A 477 -15.65 -0.02 9.48
N GLU A 478 -16.67 -0.07 8.62
CA GLU A 478 -16.70 0.58 7.31
C GLU A 478 -17.62 1.82 7.27
N GLN A 479 -17.87 2.44 8.43
CA GLN A 479 -18.66 3.68 8.52
C GLN A 479 -17.94 4.88 7.87
N PRO A 480 -18.68 5.92 7.40
CA PRO A 480 -18.11 7.01 6.62
C PRO A 480 -16.96 7.74 7.34
N ASP A 481 -17.13 8.06 8.63
CA ASP A 481 -16.14 8.76 9.48
C ASP A 481 -14.87 7.93 9.78
N ALA A 482 -14.81 6.67 9.35
CA ALA A 482 -13.59 5.86 9.45
C ALA A 482 -12.60 6.14 8.31
N TYR A 483 -13.00 6.93 7.33
CA TYR A 483 -12.25 7.26 6.12
C TYR A 483 -11.89 8.75 6.07
N LYS A 484 -10.88 9.09 5.28
CA LYS A 484 -10.56 10.49 4.98
C LYS A 484 -11.64 11.09 4.08
N ASP A 485 -11.65 12.42 3.96
CA ASP A 485 -12.49 13.09 2.98
C ASP A 485 -11.98 12.79 1.57
N ILE A 486 -12.86 12.26 0.72
CA ILE A 486 -12.52 11.94 -0.67
C ILE A 486 -12.18 13.21 -1.48
N THR A 487 -12.74 14.37 -1.11
CA THR A 487 -12.49 15.62 -1.82
C THR A 487 -11.05 16.10 -1.63
N ASP A 488 -10.49 15.97 -0.42
CA ASP A 488 -9.08 16.25 -0.15
C ASP A 488 -8.15 15.34 -0.98
N VAL A 489 -8.49 14.05 -1.10
CA VAL A 489 -7.74 13.08 -1.90
C VAL A 489 -7.75 13.46 -3.38
N ILE A 490 -8.90 13.85 -3.91
CA ILE A 490 -9.04 14.28 -5.31
C ILE A 490 -8.34 15.62 -5.56
N GLU A 491 -8.40 16.57 -4.61
CA GLU A 491 -7.68 17.85 -4.72
C GLU A 491 -6.16 17.62 -4.79
N ASP A 492 -5.62 16.75 -3.92
CA ASP A 492 -4.21 16.37 -3.92
C ASP A 492 -3.77 15.68 -5.23
N LEU A 493 -4.66 14.91 -5.86
CA LEU A 493 -4.39 14.24 -7.14
C LEU A 493 -4.52 15.14 -8.37
N SER A 494 -5.09 16.35 -8.24
CA SER A 494 -5.34 17.24 -9.39
C SER A 494 -4.14 17.51 -10.33
N PRO A 495 -2.85 17.49 -9.89
CA PRO A 495 -1.72 17.61 -10.83
C PRO A 495 -1.50 16.38 -11.71
N PHE A 496 -2.08 15.24 -11.33
CA PHE A 496 -1.81 13.92 -11.92
C PHE A 496 -3.01 13.31 -12.64
N VAL A 497 -4.18 13.95 -12.56
CA VAL A 497 -5.42 13.43 -13.13
C VAL A 497 -6.31 14.53 -13.67
N LYS A 498 -7.15 14.17 -14.64
CA LYS A 498 -8.38 14.91 -14.98
C LYS A 498 -9.57 14.16 -14.42
N ILE A 499 -10.50 14.88 -13.80
CA ILE A 499 -11.78 14.32 -13.40
C ILE A 499 -12.65 14.15 -14.66
N VAL A 500 -13.11 12.93 -14.91
CA VAL A 500 -13.98 12.59 -16.05
C VAL A 500 -15.44 12.69 -15.64
N ALA A 501 -15.80 12.05 -14.51
CA ALA A 501 -17.16 12.07 -13.98
C ALA A 501 -17.18 11.94 -12.46
N VAL A 502 -18.21 12.49 -11.85
CA VAL A 502 -18.54 12.31 -10.42
C VAL A 502 -19.69 11.32 -10.31
N LEU A 503 -19.54 10.31 -9.46
CA LEU A 503 -20.45 9.19 -9.30
C LEU A 503 -21.13 9.26 -7.93
N ARG A 504 -22.47 9.21 -7.90
CA ARG A 504 -23.26 9.16 -6.67
C ARG A 504 -23.73 7.74 -6.39
N PRO A 505 -23.54 7.20 -5.16
CA PRO A 505 -24.01 5.87 -4.81
C PRO A 505 -25.54 5.79 -4.77
N ILE A 506 -26.08 4.64 -5.16
CA ILE A 506 -27.49 4.25 -5.04
C ILE A 506 -27.63 3.10 -4.06
N CYS A 507 -26.81 2.06 -4.21
CA CYS A 507 -26.87 0.89 -3.34
C CYS A 507 -25.51 0.21 -3.24
N THR A 508 -25.01 0.04 -2.01
CA THR A 508 -23.76 -0.67 -1.71
C THR A 508 -24.09 -2.04 -1.13
N TYR A 509 -23.72 -3.12 -1.82
CA TYR A 509 -23.78 -4.49 -1.31
C TYR A 509 -22.43 -4.89 -0.73
N LYS A 510 -22.43 -5.38 0.51
CA LYS A 510 -21.24 -5.91 1.19
C LYS A 510 -21.42 -7.35 1.64
N MET A 511 -22.50 -7.65 2.36
CA MET A 511 -22.74 -8.99 2.89
C MET A 511 -24.22 -9.21 3.26
N ARG A 512 -24.74 -10.40 2.99
CA ARG A 512 -25.93 -10.96 3.67
C ARG A 512 -25.59 -12.25 4.43
N LYS A 513 -26.32 -12.55 5.49
CA LYS A 513 -26.25 -13.84 6.19
C LYS A 513 -27.25 -14.77 5.51
N GLU A 514 -26.75 -15.69 4.70
CA GLU A 514 -27.56 -16.56 3.82
C GLU A 514 -27.32 -18.04 4.08
#